data_AF-A0A662RLM8-F1
#
_entry.id   AF-A0A662RLM8-F1
#
_cell.length_a   1.000
_cell.length_b   1.000
_cell.length_c   1.000
_cell.angle_alpha   90.00
_cell.angle_beta   90.00
_cell.angle_gamma   90.00
#
_symmetry.space_group_name_H-M   'P 1'
#
loop_
_entity.id
_entity.type
_entity.pdbx_description
1 polymer ?
#
loop_
_entity_poly.entity_id
_entity_poly.type
_entity_poly.pdbx_seq_one_letter_code
_entity_poly.pdbx_strand_id
1 'polypeptide(L)'
;MTPVGKLNLKLHRVKDKEEEKIFLLVEDRIESDGKKIYQEDISVISAELATKMTYRDAVKEGKQFVKDFPSTCTINRRVKGERSFQLDLIHLLRDTSFKLCRMEK
;
A
#
# COMPACT_ATOMS: atom_id res chain seq x y z
N MET A 1 -5.77 -2.02 10.12
CA MET A 1 -7.24 -1.98 10.00
C MET A 1 -7.63 -3.15 9.13
N THR A 2 -8.59 -3.95 9.59
CA THR A 2 -8.96 -5.20 8.93
C THR A 2 -10.39 -5.14 8.41
N PRO A 3 -10.82 -6.07 7.54
CA PRO A 3 -12.21 -6.14 7.07
C PRO A 3 -13.25 -6.21 8.20
N VAL A 4 -12.86 -6.79 9.34
CA VAL A 4 -13.70 -6.93 10.55
C VAL A 4 -13.70 -5.64 11.41
N GLY A 5 -12.86 -4.65 11.05
CA GLY A 5 -12.80 -3.33 11.69
C GLY A 5 -11.44 -3.03 12.33
N LYS A 6 -11.46 -2.12 13.31
CA LYS A 6 -10.25 -1.71 14.02
C LYS A 6 -9.87 -2.73 15.10
N LEU A 7 -8.80 -3.48 14.86
CA LEU A 7 -8.19 -4.36 15.84
C LEU A 7 -7.01 -3.65 16.53
N ASN A 8 -7.02 -3.62 17.87
CA ASN A 8 -5.90 -3.11 18.67
C ASN A 8 -5.15 -4.30 19.28
N LEU A 9 -3.94 -4.56 18.80
CA LEU A 9 -3.07 -5.62 19.32
C LEU A 9 -1.98 -5.01 20.18
N LYS A 10 -1.84 -5.49 21.42
CA LYS A 10 -0.67 -5.22 22.26
C LYS A 10 0.29 -6.37 22.10
N LEU A 11 1.37 -6.14 21.37
CA LEU A 11 2.40 -7.14 21.14
C LEU A 11 3.52 -6.97 22.17
N HIS A 12 3.91 -8.08 22.80
CA HIS A 12 5.05 -8.10 23.71
C HIS A 12 6.35 -8.20 22.91
N ARG A 13 7.30 -7.32 23.23
CA ARG A 13 8.67 -7.39 22.70
C ARG A 13 9.43 -8.43 23.50
N VAL A 14 9.96 -9.43 22.80
CA VAL A 14 10.82 -10.47 23.39
C VAL A 14 12.23 -10.26 22.85
N LYS A 15 13.23 -10.35 23.74
CA LYS A 15 14.65 -10.32 23.37
C LYS A 15 15.16 -11.75 23.38
N ASP A 16 15.74 -12.21 22.27
CA ASP A 16 16.49 -13.45 22.29
C ASP A 16 17.75 -13.29 23.13
N LYS A 17 18.04 -14.30 23.94
CA LYS A 17 19.27 -14.32 24.74
C LYS A 17 20.48 -14.75 23.91
N GLU A 18 20.29 -15.49 22.82
CA GLU A 18 21.39 -16.01 22.01
C GLU A 18 21.81 -15.05 20.88
N GLU A 19 20.84 -14.47 20.17
CA GLU A 19 21.11 -13.57 19.04
C GLU A 19 21.09 -12.07 19.40
N GLU A 20 20.78 -11.71 20.65
CA GLU A 20 20.50 -10.34 21.12
C GLU A 20 19.44 -9.55 20.32
N LYS A 21 18.76 -10.18 19.36
CA LYS A 21 17.72 -9.56 18.55
C LYS A 21 16.43 -9.40 19.36
N ILE A 22 15.79 -8.26 19.17
CA ILE A 22 14.47 -7.97 19.74
C ILE A 22 13.45 -8.19 18.63
N PHE A 23 12.48 -9.06 18.87
CA PHE A 23 11.40 -9.33 17.93
C PHE A 23 10.04 -9.28 18.62
N LEU A 24 9.03 -8.95 17.83
CA LEU A 24 7.64 -9.03 18.23
C LEU A 24 7.10 -10.38 17.74
N LEU A 25 6.58 -11.19 18.66
CA LEU A 25 6.17 -12.60 18.44
C LEU A 25 5.28 -12.86 17.22
N VAL A 26 4.57 -11.85 16.74
CA VAL A 26 3.60 -11.98 15.65
C VAL A 26 3.83 -10.96 14.54
N GLU A 27 4.95 -10.20 14.56
CA GLU A 27 5.26 -9.25 13.49
C GLU A 27 5.38 -9.97 12.14
N ASP A 28 6.06 -11.11 12.08
CA ASP A 28 6.27 -11.84 10.82
C ASP A 28 4.98 -12.46 10.24
N ARG A 29 3.94 -12.64 11.06
CA ARG A 29 2.66 -13.25 10.65
C ARG A 29 1.58 -12.22 10.34
N ILE A 30 1.77 -10.99 10.78
CA ILE A 30 0.84 -9.90 10.51
C ILE A 30 1.50 -9.06 9.42
N GLU A 31 0.89 -9.05 8.23
CA GLU A 31 1.33 -8.25 7.09
C GLU A 31 1.06 -6.75 7.34
N SER A 32 1.73 -6.21 8.34
CA SER A 32 1.63 -4.85 8.85
C SER A 32 3.04 -4.41 9.14
N ASP A 33 3.70 -3.88 8.10
CA ASP A 33 5.08 -3.42 8.07
C ASP A 33 5.31 -2.21 9.01
N GLY A 34 5.19 -2.45 10.33
CA GLY A 34 5.42 -1.57 11.49
C GLY A 34 4.58 -0.29 11.59
N LYS A 35 4.19 0.30 10.45
CA LYS A 35 3.57 1.63 10.29
C LYS A 35 2.34 1.61 9.39
N LYS A 36 2.04 0.49 8.72
CA LYS A 36 0.87 0.39 7.84
C LYS A 36 -0.42 0.35 8.67
N ILE A 37 -1.26 1.38 8.51
CA ILE A 37 -2.55 1.50 9.22
C ILE A 37 -3.62 0.58 8.60
N TYR A 38 -3.50 0.27 7.31
CA TYR A 38 -4.45 -0.55 6.54
C TYR A 38 -3.74 -1.81 6.05
N GLN A 39 -4.47 -2.92 5.98
CA GLN A 39 -3.99 -4.10 5.27
C GLN A 39 -3.82 -3.79 3.76
N GLU A 40 -3.01 -4.61 3.08
CA GLU A 40 -2.63 -4.40 1.69
C GLU A 40 -3.85 -4.51 0.76
N ASP A 41 -4.72 -5.49 0.99
CA ASP A 41 -5.98 -5.70 0.28
C ASP A 41 -6.88 -4.45 0.26
N ILE A 42 -7.12 -3.84 1.43
CA ILE A 42 -7.89 -2.60 1.56
C ILE A 42 -7.19 -1.44 0.85
N SER A 43 -5.85 -1.47 0.82
CA SER A 43 -5.06 -0.45 0.13
C SER A 43 -5.24 -0.54 -1.39
N VAL A 44 -5.11 -1.74 -1.96
CA VAL A 44 -5.30 -2.02 -3.39
C VAL A 44 -6.73 -1.72 -3.83
N ILE A 45 -7.75 -2.25 -3.13
CA ILE A 45 -9.17 -2.01 -3.47
C ILE A 45 -9.48 -0.51 -3.49
N SER A 46 -8.92 0.25 -2.55
CA SER A 46 -9.16 1.70 -2.49
C SER A 46 -8.56 2.45 -3.68
N ALA A 47 -7.40 2.02 -4.18
CA ALA A 47 -6.76 2.61 -5.35
C ALA A 47 -7.52 2.23 -6.63
N GLU A 48 -7.94 0.98 -6.76
CA GLU A 48 -8.77 0.50 -7.88
C GLU A 48 -10.13 1.20 -7.97
N LEU A 49 -10.80 1.45 -6.85
CA LEU A 49 -12.06 2.21 -6.87
C LEU A 49 -11.81 3.63 -7.37
N ALA A 50 -10.72 4.27 -6.93
CA ALA A 50 -10.38 5.63 -7.36
C ALA A 50 -9.95 5.76 -8.84
N THR A 51 -9.60 4.66 -9.53
CA THR A 51 -9.39 4.69 -10.99
C THR A 51 -10.71 4.61 -11.75
N LYS A 52 -11.76 4.04 -11.15
CA LYS A 52 -13.08 3.86 -11.77
C LYS A 52 -14.05 5.01 -11.49
N MET A 53 -13.91 5.70 -10.35
CA MET A 53 -14.84 6.76 -9.92
C MET A 53 -14.16 7.87 -9.14
N THR A 54 -14.93 8.89 -8.77
CA THR A 54 -14.39 10.00 -7.96
C THR A 54 -13.97 9.51 -6.57
N TYR A 55 -12.96 10.15 -5.97
CA TYR A 55 -12.51 9.78 -4.62
C TYR A 55 -13.65 9.82 -3.58
N ARG A 56 -14.64 10.71 -3.75
CA ARG A 56 -15.78 10.79 -2.82
C ARG A 56 -16.67 9.56 -2.92
N ASP A 57 -16.96 9.12 -4.14
CA ASP A 57 -17.79 7.95 -4.40
C ASP A 57 -17.04 6.67 -4.01
N ALA A 58 -15.74 6.58 -4.28
CA ALA A 58 -14.90 5.46 -3.87
C ALA A 58 -14.91 5.26 -2.34
N VAL A 59 -14.91 6.34 -1.56
CA VAL A 59 -15.05 6.25 -0.09
C VAL A 59 -16.46 5.80 0.31
N LYS A 60 -17.50 6.30 -0.37
CA LYS A 60 -18.89 5.95 -0.08
C LYS A 60 -19.16 4.48 -0.34
N GLU A 61 -18.71 3.96 -1.49
CA GLU A 61 -18.81 2.53 -1.82
C GLU A 61 -17.91 1.69 -0.93
N GLY A 62 -16.65 2.10 -0.74
CA GLY A 62 -15.71 1.39 0.12
C GLY A 62 -16.23 1.18 1.54
N LYS A 63 -16.96 2.17 2.09
CA LYS A 63 -17.62 2.07 3.40
C LYS A 63 -18.70 1.00 3.49
N GLN A 64 -19.26 0.54 2.37
CA GLN A 64 -20.21 -0.59 2.35
C GLN A 64 -19.49 -1.91 2.63
N PHE A 65 -18.23 -2.03 2.22
CA PHE A 65 -17.42 -3.24 2.41
C PHE A 65 -16.64 -3.22 3.73
N VAL A 66 -16.05 -2.07 4.08
CA VAL A 66 -15.28 -1.89 5.32
C VAL A 66 -15.71 -0.60 5.98
N LYS A 67 -16.30 -0.69 7.18
CA LYS A 67 -16.85 0.46 7.92
C LYS A 67 -15.86 1.62 8.05
N ASP A 68 -14.61 1.30 8.33
CA ASP A 68 -13.52 2.26 8.41
C ASP A 68 -12.70 2.27 7.11
N PHE A 69 -13.31 2.73 6.01
CA PHE A 69 -12.62 2.81 4.72
C PHE A 69 -11.60 3.97 4.69
N PRO A 70 -10.49 3.86 3.92
CA PRO A 70 -9.51 4.94 3.73
C PRO A 70 -10.15 6.28 3.36
N SER A 71 -9.61 7.38 3.92
CA SER A 71 -10.08 8.72 3.57
C SER A 71 -9.73 9.08 2.12
N THR A 72 -10.45 10.04 1.52
CA THR A 72 -10.17 10.54 0.16
C THR A 72 -8.72 10.99 -0.01
N CYS A 73 -8.14 11.63 1.01
CA CYS A 73 -6.75 12.08 1.01
C CYS A 73 -5.77 10.88 1.03
N THR A 74 -6.07 9.85 1.82
CA THR A 74 -5.29 8.60 1.85
C THR A 74 -5.30 7.91 0.50
N ILE A 75 -6.46 7.82 -0.14
CA ILE A 75 -6.61 7.22 -1.47
C ILE A 75 -5.83 8.03 -2.52
N ASN A 76 -5.97 9.36 -2.52
CA ASN A 76 -5.21 10.23 -3.43
C ASN A 76 -3.69 10.06 -3.26
N ARG A 77 -3.20 9.93 -2.02
CA ARG A 77 -1.78 9.68 -1.75
C ARG A 77 -1.31 8.35 -2.34
N ARG A 78 -2.13 7.30 -2.23
CA ARG A 78 -1.84 5.98 -2.82
C ARG A 78 -1.82 6.02 -4.34
N VAL A 79 -2.87 6.57 -4.95
CA VAL A 79 -2.97 6.70 -6.41
C VAL A 79 -1.87 7.60 -6.98
N LYS A 80 -1.39 8.60 -6.23
CA LYS A 80 -0.22 9.40 -6.63
C LYS A 80 1.09 8.61 -6.52
N GLY A 81 1.26 7.81 -5.47
CA GLY A 81 2.42 6.92 -5.32
C GLY A 81 2.46 5.87 -6.42
N GLU A 82 1.35 5.20 -6.71
CA GLU A 82 1.24 4.24 -7.81
C GLU A 82 1.48 4.90 -9.18
N ARG A 83 0.93 6.10 -9.41
CA ARG A 83 1.20 6.85 -10.65
C ARG A 83 2.63 7.33 -10.78
N SER A 84 3.34 7.63 -9.69
CA SER A 84 4.79 7.89 -9.80
C SER A 84 5.54 6.65 -10.25
N PHE A 85 5.21 5.46 -9.73
CA PHE A 85 5.82 4.21 -10.22
C PHE A 85 5.47 3.90 -11.70
N GLN A 86 4.23 4.18 -12.14
CA GLN A 86 3.84 4.03 -13.55
C GLN A 86 4.54 5.03 -14.47
N LEU A 87 4.63 6.30 -14.05
CA LEU A 87 5.38 7.31 -14.81
C LEU A 87 6.86 6.93 -14.86
N ASP A 88 7.46 6.47 -13.77
CA ASP A 88 8.85 6.01 -13.76
C ASP A 88 9.06 4.86 -14.76
N LEU A 89 8.15 3.89 -14.83
CA LEU A 89 8.21 2.81 -15.81
C LEU A 89 8.10 3.31 -17.26
N ILE A 90 7.23 4.30 -17.52
CA ILE A 90 7.09 4.93 -18.85
C ILE A 90 8.36 5.70 -19.24
N HIS A 91 8.96 6.45 -18.31
CA HIS A 91 10.22 7.17 -18.57
C HIS A 91 11.37 6.18 -18.80
N LEU A 92 11.46 5.11 -18.00
CA LEU A 92 12.48 4.07 -18.16
C LEU A 92 12.37 3.36 -19.51
N LEU A 93 11.14 3.10 -19.98
CA LEU A 93 10.87 2.51 -21.30
C LEU A 93 11.20 3.47 -22.45
N ARG A 94 10.97 4.79 -22.28
CA ARG A 94 11.38 5.79 -23.28
C ARG A 94 12.90 5.92 -23.35
N ASP A 95 13.60 5.94 -22.22
CA ASP A 95 15.06 6.08 -22.17
C ASP A 95 15.78 4.85 -22.74
N THR A 96 15.24 3.65 -22.49
CA THR A 96 15.76 2.41 -23.10
C THR A 96 15.46 2.34 -24.59
N SER A 97 14.25 2.73 -25.03
CA SER A 97 13.91 2.78 -26.46
C SER A 97 14.77 3.80 -27.23
N PHE A 98 15.08 4.95 -26.62
CA PHE A 98 15.94 5.96 -27.22
C PHE A 98 17.40 5.50 -27.31
N LYS A 99 17.89 4.75 -26.32
CA LYS A 99 19.23 4.13 -26.35
C LYS A 99 19.36 3.01 -27.39
N LEU A 100 18.34 2.15 -27.52
CA LEU A 100 18.31 1.11 -28.57
C LEU A 100 18.31 1.73 -29.97
N CYS A 101 17.53 2.79 -30.20
CA CYS A 101 17.47 3.49 -31.48
C CYS A 101 18.79 4.20 -31.88
N ARG A 102 19.69 4.50 -30.92
CA ARG A 102 21.03 5.06 -31.21
C ARG A 102 22.12 4.02 -31.47
N MET A 103 21.87 2.74 -31.20
CA MET A 103 22.85 1.66 -31.40
C MET A 103 22.68 0.96 -32.76
N GLU A 104 21.61 1.28 -33.51
CA GLU A 104 21.34 0.78 -34.88
C GLU A 104 21.74 1.78 -35.99
N LYS A 105 22.67 2.71 -35.73
CA LYS A 105 23.27 3.58 -36.77
C LYS A 105 24.79 3.52 -36.76
#